data_AF-A0A8H9JEJ9-F1
#
_entry.id   AF-A0A8H9JEJ9-F1
#
_cell.length_a   1.000
_cell.length_b   1.000
_cell.length_c   1.000
_cell.angle_alpha   90.00
_cell.angle_beta   90.00
_cell.angle_gamma   90.00
#
_symmetry.space_group_name_H-M   'P 1'
#
loop_
_entity.id
_entity.type
_entity.pdbx_description
1 polymer ?
#
loop_
_entity_poly.entity_id
_entity_poly.type
_entity_poly.pdbx_seq_one_letter_code
_entity_poly.pdbx_strand_id
1 'polypeptide(L)'
;MLLLFLLMLANNRGVGGGGDLLTYNELAHYIQQGRVARLITSDNGDVVVHLEGRNQPLRTFKEPLINLREEMYDLGVTEEQWRSIDEISAIPSDNTSSVILNLAIAIVPTLLIVWLLWRMMRSVRVGQDQAMSFGRSRARVNRDVERPQVTFADVAGAEEAKEELKEVVEFLKEPDKFIRLGARVPKGVLMVGPPGTGKTLMARAVAGEAGVPFFSISGSEFVEMFVGVGASRVRDLFDRAKAEAPAIVFVDEIDAVGRHRGAGLGGGHDEREQTLNQILVEMDGFETGTNVIVLASTNRPDILDPALLRPGRFDRKVVMDNPDVKGRLDILKVHAKGKPLAQSVDLEAIAKITPGFSGADLENLINEAAILAARRNLKNIGMSELQEAMERVIMGPERKTRVISEAEKKKIAYHEAGHAILQHVLEYADPVHKITIVPRGRAGGYVMSLPESDSMLKSREEFEDDIVAAMGGRAAEEIVFNQLTTGASSDIQQATRIARAMVTKFGMSELLGPRSYDSSSGNIFLGRELSEMREYSEHYAEEIDNEVRSILQRCYDRAKTILSESREKLDTLADALIEHETLDRSTFEQLMTNLTGQQNAQTPALFDTQPPQE
;
A
#
# COMPACT_ATOMS: atom_id res chain seq x y z
N MET A 1 -32.79 16.89 14.92
CA MET A 1 -33.34 16.66 13.56
C MET A 1 -34.73 16.05 13.59
N LEU A 2 -34.92 14.83 14.11
CA LEU A 2 -36.25 14.17 14.14
C LEU A 2 -37.34 14.94 14.91
N LEU A 3 -36.98 15.57 16.04
CA LEU A 3 -37.90 16.35 16.87
C LEU A 3 -38.31 17.67 16.19
N LEU A 4 -37.38 18.33 15.51
CA LEU A 4 -37.65 19.55 14.73
C LEU A 4 -38.55 19.25 13.52
N PHE A 5 -38.33 18.08 12.90
CA PHE A 5 -39.14 17.60 11.78
C PHE A 5 -40.58 17.26 12.20
N LEU A 6 -40.77 16.68 13.39
CA LEU A 6 -42.09 16.42 13.98
C LEU A 6 -42.83 17.70 14.40
N LEU A 7 -42.12 18.71 14.90
CA LEU A 7 -42.68 20.03 15.24
C LEU A 7 -43.15 20.81 14.00
N MET A 8 -42.43 20.70 12.87
CA MET A 8 -42.86 21.31 11.59
C MET A 8 -44.13 20.65 11.03
N LEU A 9 -44.30 19.33 11.20
CA LEU A 9 -45.49 18.61 10.74
C LEU A 9 -46.74 18.91 11.58
N ALA A 10 -46.58 19.25 12.86
CA ALA A 10 -47.70 19.60 13.74
C ALA A 10 -48.26 21.01 13.48
N ASN A 11 -47.44 21.94 12.95
CA ASN A 11 -47.85 23.33 12.72
C ASN A 11 -48.60 23.56 11.39
N ASN A 12 -48.71 22.54 10.54
CA ASN A 12 -49.27 22.67 9.18
C ASN A 12 -50.66 22.04 9.01
N ARG A 13 -51.41 21.87 10.11
CA ARG A 13 -52.83 21.47 10.07
C ARG A 13 -53.70 22.60 10.61
N GLY A 14 -53.83 23.65 9.81
CA GLY A 14 -54.80 24.72 9.99
C GLY A 14 -55.45 25.06 8.64
N VAL A 15 -56.75 24.76 8.55
CA VAL A 15 -57.74 25.31 7.58
C VAL A 15 -57.69 24.74 6.15
N GLY A 16 -58.53 23.72 5.92
CA GLY A 16 -58.98 23.31 4.59
C GLY A 16 -60.33 23.94 4.21
N GLY A 17 -60.51 24.26 2.93
CA GLY A 17 -61.81 24.56 2.31
C GLY A 17 -61.79 25.73 1.33
N GLY A 18 -61.60 25.45 0.03
CA GLY A 18 -61.64 26.45 -1.05
C GLY A 18 -63.06 26.94 -1.35
N GLY A 19 -63.21 28.27 -1.36
CA GLY A 19 -64.36 29.00 -1.90
C GLY A 19 -63.83 30.28 -2.56
N ASP A 20 -64.49 30.73 -3.64
CA ASP A 20 -64.02 31.87 -4.43
C ASP A 20 -63.92 33.15 -3.59
N LEU A 21 -62.80 33.87 -3.73
CA LEU A 21 -62.52 35.13 -3.04
C LEU A 21 -63.24 36.30 -3.72
N LEU A 22 -63.86 37.16 -2.91
CA LEU A 22 -64.68 38.28 -3.33
C LEU A 22 -64.07 39.61 -2.87
N THR A 23 -64.09 40.63 -3.72
CA THR A 23 -63.59 41.98 -3.36
C THR A 23 -64.66 42.82 -2.65
N TYR A 24 -64.26 43.83 -1.87
CA TYR A 24 -65.20 44.67 -1.12
C TYR A 24 -66.22 45.42 -2.00
N ASN A 25 -65.81 45.89 -3.19
CA ASN A 25 -66.71 46.54 -4.13
C ASN A 25 -67.79 45.59 -4.65
N GLU A 26 -67.43 44.34 -4.92
CA GLU A 26 -68.38 43.31 -5.35
C GLU A 26 -69.34 42.96 -4.20
N LEU A 27 -68.84 42.90 -2.97
CA LEU A 27 -69.66 42.66 -1.79
C LEU A 27 -70.68 43.79 -1.60
N ALA A 28 -70.24 45.04 -1.65
CA ALA A 28 -71.12 46.21 -1.56
C ALA A 28 -72.20 46.18 -2.66
N HIS A 29 -71.83 45.80 -3.88
CA HIS A 29 -72.78 45.68 -4.99
C HIS A 29 -73.83 44.58 -4.77
N TYR A 30 -73.44 43.41 -4.25
CA TYR A 30 -74.39 42.35 -3.94
C TYR A 30 -75.34 42.71 -2.79
N ILE A 31 -74.87 43.50 -1.82
CA ILE A 31 -75.71 44.03 -0.73
C ILE A 31 -76.71 45.06 -1.28
N GLN A 32 -76.28 45.97 -2.16
CA GLN A 32 -77.18 46.96 -2.79
C GLN A 32 -78.29 46.31 -3.64
N GLN A 33 -78.00 45.16 -4.26
CA GLN A 33 -78.97 44.38 -5.02
C GLN A 33 -79.91 43.51 -4.15
N GLY A 34 -79.71 43.48 -2.82
CA GLY A 34 -80.49 42.67 -1.89
C GLY A 34 -80.26 41.16 -2.03
N ARG A 35 -79.11 40.73 -2.58
CA ARG A 35 -78.82 39.32 -2.87
C ARG A 35 -78.06 38.57 -1.77
N VAL A 36 -77.68 39.26 -0.69
CA VAL A 36 -76.91 38.67 0.41
C VAL A 36 -77.88 38.20 1.49
N ALA A 37 -77.91 36.88 1.73
CA ALA A 37 -78.78 36.25 2.72
C ALA A 37 -78.19 36.26 4.13
N ARG A 38 -76.89 35.93 4.26
CA ARG A 38 -76.20 35.80 5.56
C ARG A 38 -74.74 36.19 5.44
N LEU A 39 -74.21 36.88 6.45
CA LEU A 39 -72.82 37.32 6.51
C LEU A 39 -72.23 36.92 7.86
N ILE A 40 -71.24 36.03 7.87
CA ILE A 40 -70.58 35.53 9.09
C ILE A 40 -69.19 36.14 9.18
N THR A 41 -68.89 36.84 10.28
CA THR A 41 -67.58 37.45 10.52
C THR A 41 -66.84 36.72 11.62
N SER A 42 -65.59 36.30 11.36
CA SER A 42 -64.71 35.71 12.37
C SER A 42 -63.72 36.73 12.91
N ASP A 43 -63.34 36.62 14.19
CA ASP A 43 -62.39 37.54 14.85
C ASP A 43 -60.99 37.52 14.23
N ASN A 44 -60.65 36.48 13.47
CA ASN A 44 -59.38 36.33 12.76
C ASN A 44 -59.35 37.04 11.39
N GLY A 45 -60.36 37.85 11.06
CA GLY A 45 -60.42 38.64 9.82
C GLY A 45 -61.09 37.96 8.63
N ASP A 46 -61.59 36.73 8.75
CA ASP A 46 -62.32 36.07 7.64
C ASP A 46 -63.82 36.41 7.66
N VAL A 47 -64.36 36.80 6.50
CA VAL A 47 -65.78 37.10 6.30
C VAL A 47 -66.35 36.16 5.26
N VAL A 48 -67.36 35.39 5.64
CA VAL A 48 -68.04 34.42 4.78
C VAL A 48 -69.42 34.96 4.40
N VAL A 49 -69.68 35.05 3.09
CA VAL A 49 -70.87 35.65 2.50
C VAL A 49 -71.70 34.58 1.80
N HIS A 50 -72.96 34.44 2.20
CA HIS A 50 -73.94 33.57 1.56
C HIS A 50 -74.91 34.40 0.72
N LEU A 51 -74.98 34.11 -0.58
CA LEU A 51 -75.92 34.76 -1.52
C LEU A 51 -77.22 33.94 -1.63
N GLU A 52 -78.36 34.61 -1.77
CA GLU A 52 -79.63 33.95 -2.06
C GLU A 52 -79.55 33.20 -3.40
N GLY A 53 -79.92 31.91 -3.38
CA GLY A 53 -79.94 31.06 -4.58
C GLY A 53 -78.59 30.43 -4.98
N ARG A 54 -77.49 30.67 -4.24
CA ARG A 54 -76.18 30.00 -4.47
C ARG A 54 -75.79 29.12 -3.28
N ASN A 55 -75.47 27.85 -3.55
CA ASN A 55 -75.20 26.86 -2.49
C ASN A 55 -73.75 26.88 -1.95
N GLN A 56 -72.82 27.56 -2.63
CA GLN A 56 -71.44 27.72 -2.16
C GLN A 56 -71.22 29.14 -1.63
N PRO A 57 -70.69 29.29 -0.39
CA PRO A 57 -70.38 30.60 0.17
C PRO A 57 -69.14 31.21 -0.48
N LEU A 58 -69.15 32.53 -0.58
CA LEU A 58 -68.02 33.34 -1.03
C LEU A 58 -67.28 33.90 0.18
N ARG A 59 -66.00 34.20 0.04
CA ARG A 59 -65.17 34.70 1.15
C ARG A 59 -64.56 36.05 0.82
N THR A 60 -64.54 36.97 1.78
CA THR A 60 -63.73 38.18 1.72
C THR A 60 -62.92 38.30 3.01
N PHE A 61 -61.80 39.00 2.95
CA PHE A 61 -60.92 39.15 4.09
C PHE A 61 -61.02 40.57 4.65
N LYS A 62 -61.44 40.66 5.91
CA LYS A 62 -61.48 41.87 6.72
C LYS A 62 -60.12 42.16 7.31
N GLU A 63 -59.53 43.31 6.97
CA GLU A 63 -58.33 43.78 7.64
C GLU A 63 -58.62 44.07 9.14
N PRO A 64 -57.73 43.69 10.07
CA PRO A 64 -58.03 43.68 11.51
C PRO A 64 -58.43 45.03 12.13
N LEU A 65 -58.15 46.15 11.46
CA LEU A 65 -58.30 47.51 11.98
C LEU A 65 -59.49 48.29 11.39
N ILE A 66 -60.19 47.74 10.39
CA ILE A 66 -61.27 48.44 9.69
C ILE A 66 -62.61 47.83 10.08
N ASN A 67 -63.63 48.63 10.43
CA ASN A 67 -64.96 48.10 10.66
C ASN A 67 -65.66 47.85 9.32
N LEU A 68 -65.93 46.57 9.00
CA LEU A 68 -66.58 46.15 7.75
C LEU A 68 -67.88 46.91 7.48
N ARG A 69 -68.64 47.27 8.53
CA ARG A 69 -69.86 48.06 8.39
C ARG A 69 -69.59 49.48 7.88
N GLU A 70 -68.56 50.15 8.41
CA GLU A 70 -68.21 51.52 8.02
C GLU A 70 -67.70 51.55 6.57
N GLU A 71 -66.87 50.58 6.19
CA GLU A 71 -66.34 50.48 4.83
C GLU A 71 -67.43 50.20 3.78
N MET A 72 -68.46 49.41 4.12
CA MET A 72 -69.60 49.20 3.21
C MET A 72 -70.48 50.46 3.05
N TYR A 73 -70.55 51.31 4.08
CA TYR A 73 -71.24 52.61 3.97
C TYR A 73 -70.48 53.61 3.10
N ASP A 74 -69.14 53.63 3.21
CA ASP A 74 -68.30 54.45 2.32
C ASP A 74 -68.44 54.02 0.84
N LEU A 75 -68.74 52.74 0.59
CA LEU A 75 -69.02 52.19 -0.73
C LEU A 75 -70.49 52.36 -1.20
N GLY A 76 -71.32 53.08 -0.43
CA GLY A 76 -72.67 53.50 -0.85
C GLY A 76 -73.80 52.53 -0.50
N VAL A 77 -73.62 51.61 0.43
CA VAL A 77 -74.70 50.75 0.98
C VAL A 77 -75.54 51.57 1.97
N THR A 78 -76.88 51.55 1.87
CA THR A 78 -77.73 52.28 2.83
C THR A 78 -78.07 51.47 4.09
N GLU A 79 -78.41 52.14 5.19
CA GLU A 79 -78.71 51.49 6.48
C GLU A 79 -79.88 50.50 6.38
N GLU A 80 -80.86 50.76 5.51
CA GLU A 80 -81.99 49.85 5.26
C GLU A 80 -81.54 48.54 4.60
N GLN A 81 -80.58 48.59 3.67
CA GLN A 81 -80.03 47.41 2.98
C GLN A 81 -79.09 46.60 3.87
N TRP A 82 -78.42 47.25 4.83
CA TRP A 82 -77.60 46.54 5.81
C TRP A 82 -78.45 45.75 6.82
N ARG A 83 -79.60 46.30 7.22
CA ARG A 83 -80.52 45.65 8.18
C ARG A 83 -81.30 44.48 7.59
N SER A 84 -81.41 44.36 6.26
CA SER A 84 -82.10 43.24 5.61
C SER A 84 -81.28 41.94 5.54
N ILE A 85 -80.05 41.93 6.09
CA ILE A 85 -79.21 40.72 6.17
C ILE A 85 -79.55 39.98 7.47
N ASP A 86 -80.03 38.74 7.35
CA ASP A 86 -80.78 38.06 8.43
C ASP A 86 -79.95 37.50 9.59
N GLU A 87 -78.61 37.51 9.54
CA GLU A 87 -77.79 37.08 10.70
C GLU A 87 -76.31 37.46 10.55
N ILE A 88 -75.74 38.16 11.54
CA ILE A 88 -74.30 38.38 11.71
C ILE A 88 -73.87 37.75 13.04
N SER A 89 -73.21 36.60 12.98
CA SER A 89 -72.71 35.89 14.17
C SER A 89 -71.17 35.89 14.20
N ALA A 90 -70.60 36.20 15.38
CA ALA A 90 -69.18 36.10 15.67
C ALA A 90 -68.96 34.90 16.60
N ILE A 91 -68.07 33.97 16.22
CA ILE A 91 -67.78 32.77 17.01
C ILE A 91 -66.47 33.01 17.77
N PRO A 92 -66.47 33.06 19.12
CA PRO A 92 -65.25 33.18 19.90
C PRO A 92 -64.43 31.88 19.81
N SER A 93 -63.14 31.96 19.48
CA SER A 93 -62.25 30.80 19.49
C SER A 93 -61.74 30.51 20.91
N ASP A 94 -62.00 29.30 21.40
CA ASP A 94 -61.71 28.86 22.77
C ASP A 94 -60.20 28.53 22.91
N ASN A 95 -59.42 29.49 23.41
CA ASN A 95 -57.94 29.47 23.39
C ASN A 95 -57.26 28.74 24.57
N THR A 96 -58.00 27.96 25.36
CA THR A 96 -57.41 27.31 26.56
C THR A 96 -56.50 26.13 26.20
N SER A 97 -56.78 25.42 25.11
CA SER A 97 -55.98 24.27 24.65
C SER A 97 -54.67 24.68 23.97
N SER A 98 -54.66 25.81 23.26
CA SER A 98 -53.48 26.37 22.59
C SER A 98 -52.46 26.94 23.59
N VAL A 99 -52.92 27.53 24.70
CA VAL A 99 -52.04 28.05 25.76
C VAL A 99 -51.31 26.92 26.51
N ILE A 100 -52.00 25.83 26.84
CA ILE A 100 -51.39 24.68 27.53
C ILE A 100 -50.37 23.98 26.61
N LEU A 101 -50.71 23.82 25.33
CA LEU A 101 -49.81 23.20 24.35
C LEU A 101 -48.54 24.05 24.12
N ASN A 102 -48.68 25.37 24.01
CA ASN A 102 -47.54 26.28 23.87
C ASN A 102 -46.63 26.27 25.12
N LEU A 103 -47.22 26.18 26.32
CA LEU A 103 -46.44 26.09 27.56
C LEU A 103 -45.67 24.76 27.66
N ALA A 104 -46.28 23.65 27.23
CA ALA A 104 -45.61 22.36 27.16
C ALA A 104 -44.44 22.34 26.15
N ILE A 105 -44.63 22.94 24.97
CA ILE A 105 -43.58 23.06 23.95
C ILE A 105 -42.41 23.93 24.43
N ALA A 106 -42.63 24.93 25.28
CA ALA A 106 -41.55 25.75 25.84
C ALA A 106 -40.83 25.07 27.02
N ILE A 107 -41.55 24.39 27.91
CA ILE A 107 -40.97 23.86 29.16
C ILE A 107 -40.26 22.52 28.95
N VAL A 108 -40.82 21.63 28.12
CA VAL A 108 -40.28 20.27 27.93
C VAL A 108 -38.86 20.26 27.35
N PRO A 109 -38.51 21.02 26.29
CA PRO A 109 -37.14 21.05 25.76
C PRO A 109 -36.14 21.62 26.77
N THR A 110 -36.57 22.63 27.53
CA THR A 110 -35.73 23.31 28.51
C THR A 110 -35.39 22.37 29.67
N LEU A 111 -36.37 21.64 30.18
CA LEU A 111 -36.14 20.60 31.20
C LEU A 111 -35.27 19.45 30.68
N LEU A 112 -35.43 19.07 29.40
CA LEU A 112 -34.62 18.01 28.79
C LEU A 112 -33.15 18.44 28.62
N ILE A 113 -32.90 19.70 28.27
CA ILE A 113 -31.54 20.28 28.21
C ILE A 113 -30.94 20.36 29.62
N VAL A 114 -31.67 20.85 30.62
CA VAL A 114 -31.18 20.92 32.01
C VAL A 114 -30.87 19.53 32.55
N TRP A 115 -31.72 18.53 32.27
CA TRP A 115 -31.49 17.14 32.65
C TRP A 115 -30.27 16.54 31.93
N LEU A 116 -30.10 16.81 30.63
CA LEU A 116 -28.93 16.37 29.86
C LEU A 116 -27.64 17.00 30.38
N LEU A 117 -27.65 18.31 30.68
CA LEU A 117 -26.52 19.04 31.26
C LEU A 117 -26.18 18.53 32.66
N TRP A 118 -27.19 18.24 33.49
CA TRP A 118 -26.98 17.63 34.80
C TRP A 118 -26.39 16.22 34.69
N ARG A 119 -26.82 15.43 33.69
CA ARG A 119 -26.22 14.12 33.36
C ARG A 119 -24.77 14.26 32.87
N MET A 120 -24.46 15.26 32.05
CA MET A 120 -23.11 15.56 31.59
C MET A 120 -22.19 16.02 32.72
N MET A 121 -22.66 16.88 33.62
CA MET A 121 -21.87 17.33 34.78
C MET A 121 -21.57 16.16 35.74
N ARG A 122 -22.46 15.17 35.84
CA ARG A 122 -22.17 13.91 36.55
C ARG A 122 -21.07 13.08 35.87
N SER A 123 -20.97 13.09 34.53
CA SER A 123 -19.84 12.45 33.82
C SER A 123 -18.52 13.23 33.91
N VAL A 124 -18.55 14.56 34.06
CA VAL A 124 -17.33 15.39 34.17
C VAL A 124 -16.61 15.21 35.51
N ARG A 125 -17.34 14.93 36.62
CA ARG A 125 -16.69 14.57 37.90
C ARG A 125 -15.98 13.21 37.89
N VAL A 126 -16.31 12.32 36.95
CA VAL A 126 -15.58 11.06 36.71
C VAL A 126 -14.40 11.28 35.75
N GLY A 127 -14.37 12.38 35.00
CA GLY A 127 -13.33 12.72 34.02
C GLY A 127 -12.14 13.53 34.57
N GLN A 128 -12.22 14.10 35.78
CA GLN A 128 -11.13 14.89 36.36
C GLN A 128 -9.91 14.02 36.76
N ASP A 129 -10.15 12.75 37.13
CA ASP A 129 -9.08 11.74 37.29
C ASP A 129 -8.50 11.25 35.95
N GLN A 130 -9.18 11.51 34.83
CA GLN A 130 -8.72 11.11 33.50
C GLN A 130 -7.84 12.17 32.82
N ALA A 131 -8.01 13.46 33.13
CA ALA A 131 -7.19 14.53 32.59
C ALA A 131 -5.72 14.47 33.07
N MET A 132 -5.47 13.98 34.30
CA MET A 132 -4.11 13.66 34.81
C MET A 132 -3.55 12.34 34.25
N SER A 133 -4.32 11.58 33.47
CA SER A 133 -3.93 10.31 32.86
C SER A 133 -3.69 10.36 31.35
N PHE A 134 -3.85 11.53 30.72
CA PHE A 134 -3.56 11.70 29.28
C PHE A 134 -2.08 11.49 28.93
N GLY A 135 -1.17 11.55 29.92
CA GLY A 135 0.25 11.23 29.78
C GLY A 135 0.67 9.84 30.28
N ARG A 136 -0.27 9.03 30.78
CA ARG A 136 0.01 7.61 31.09
C ARG A 136 -0.83 6.77 30.15
N SER A 137 -0.17 6.09 29.23
CA SER A 137 -0.77 5.10 28.34
C SER A 137 -1.69 4.14 29.14
N ARG A 138 -3.00 4.43 29.13
CA ARG A 138 -4.08 3.60 29.69
C ARG A 138 -4.83 2.84 28.59
N ALA A 139 -4.25 2.78 27.40
CA ALA A 139 -4.68 1.88 26.34
C ALA A 139 -3.67 0.71 26.27
N ARG A 140 -4.15 -0.51 26.52
CA ARG A 140 -3.52 -1.80 26.17
C ARG A 140 -2.37 -2.32 27.05
N VAL A 141 -2.58 -2.38 28.37
CA VAL A 141 -1.61 -2.97 29.33
C VAL A 141 -1.28 -4.47 29.10
N ASN A 142 -2.00 -5.19 28.22
CA ASN A 142 -1.74 -6.61 27.92
C ASN A 142 -1.18 -6.90 26.50
N ARG A 143 -0.85 -5.91 25.67
CA ARG A 143 -0.36 -6.16 24.30
C ARG A 143 1.13 -5.95 24.07
N ASP A 144 1.82 -5.31 25.01
CA ASP A 144 3.22 -4.88 24.76
C ASP A 144 4.26 -5.90 25.24
N VAL A 145 3.86 -6.94 26.00
CA VAL A 145 4.77 -7.97 26.52
C VAL A 145 4.41 -9.31 25.90
N GLU A 146 5.15 -9.70 24.86
CA GLU A 146 5.06 -11.02 24.26
C GLU A 146 6.11 -11.94 24.92
N ARG A 147 5.78 -13.22 25.10
CA ARG A 147 6.78 -14.28 25.30
C ARG A 147 6.76 -15.16 24.06
N PRO A 148 7.53 -14.79 23.01
CA PRO A 148 7.51 -15.50 21.76
C PRO A 148 7.96 -16.95 21.96
N GLN A 149 7.25 -17.88 21.33
CA GLN A 149 7.60 -19.31 21.27
C GLN A 149 8.50 -19.63 20.07
N VAL A 150 8.68 -18.66 19.17
CA VAL A 150 9.51 -18.78 17.98
C VAL A 150 10.97 -18.85 18.41
N THR A 151 11.73 -19.78 17.81
CA THR A 151 13.16 -19.98 18.11
C THR A 151 14.00 -19.86 16.84
N PHE A 152 15.33 -19.98 16.96
CA PHE A 152 16.20 -20.00 15.77
C PHE A 152 15.95 -21.17 14.82
N ALA A 153 15.24 -22.22 15.26
CA ALA A 153 14.84 -23.33 14.41
C ALA A 153 13.73 -22.96 13.41
N ASP A 154 12.95 -21.92 13.69
CA ASP A 154 11.85 -21.45 12.84
C ASP A 154 12.31 -20.40 11.82
N VAL A 155 13.53 -19.88 11.97
CA VAL A 155 14.17 -18.97 11.03
C VAL A 155 15.12 -19.80 10.15
N ALA A 156 15.11 -19.64 8.84
CA ALA A 156 15.99 -20.35 7.92
C ALA A 156 16.71 -19.37 6.97
N GLY A 157 17.88 -19.74 6.45
CA GLY A 157 18.61 -18.97 5.43
C GLY A 157 19.25 -17.67 5.94
N ALA A 158 19.58 -17.60 7.23
CA ALA A 158 20.19 -16.44 7.88
C ALA A 158 21.24 -16.87 8.93
N GLU A 159 22.09 -17.82 8.56
CA GLU A 159 23.01 -18.52 9.44
C GLU A 159 24.09 -17.60 10.04
N GLU A 160 24.65 -16.67 9.26
CA GLU A 160 25.60 -15.69 9.81
C GLU A 160 24.93 -14.76 10.83
N ALA A 161 23.74 -14.26 10.50
CA ALA A 161 22.97 -13.40 11.41
C ALA A 161 22.59 -14.13 12.71
N LYS A 162 22.24 -15.43 12.64
CA LYS A 162 22.00 -16.25 13.84
C LYS A 162 23.25 -16.39 14.68
N GLU A 163 24.42 -16.62 14.07
CA GLU A 163 25.67 -16.75 14.82
C GLU A 163 26.03 -15.47 15.56
N GLU A 164 25.89 -14.30 14.92
CA GLU A 164 26.12 -13.01 15.58
C GLU A 164 25.13 -12.75 16.73
N LEU A 165 23.86 -13.17 16.55
CA LEU A 165 22.81 -12.99 17.55
C LEU A 165 22.85 -14.04 18.68
N LYS A 166 23.54 -15.18 18.50
CA LYS A 166 23.77 -16.15 19.59
C LYS A 166 24.51 -15.55 20.76
N GLU A 167 25.45 -14.64 20.51
CA GLU A 167 26.15 -13.93 21.59
C GLU A 167 25.19 -13.09 22.43
N VAL A 168 24.21 -12.44 21.77
CA VAL A 168 23.16 -11.65 22.43
C VAL A 168 22.27 -12.55 23.29
N VAL A 169 21.90 -13.72 22.77
CA VAL A 169 21.14 -14.74 23.50
C VAL A 169 21.93 -15.25 24.72
N GLU A 170 23.19 -15.60 24.54
CA GLU A 170 24.05 -16.12 25.61
C GLU A 170 24.22 -15.09 26.71
N PHE A 171 24.38 -13.81 26.36
CA PHE A 171 24.42 -12.73 27.33
C PHE A 171 23.13 -12.62 28.15
N LEU A 172 21.96 -12.73 27.51
CA LEU A 172 20.67 -12.66 28.22
C LEU A 172 20.45 -13.88 29.14
N LYS A 173 20.99 -15.06 28.79
CA LYS A 173 20.92 -16.27 29.61
C LYS A 173 21.92 -16.27 30.77
N GLU A 174 23.16 -15.86 30.52
CA GLU A 174 24.29 -15.95 31.45
C GLU A 174 25.09 -14.63 31.55
N PRO A 175 24.48 -13.52 32.01
CA PRO A 175 25.13 -12.20 32.02
C PRO A 175 26.38 -12.16 32.90
N ASP A 176 26.39 -12.93 34.01
CA ASP A 176 27.52 -13.02 34.94
C ASP A 176 28.81 -13.51 34.29
N LYS A 177 28.70 -14.36 33.26
CA LYS A 177 29.86 -14.89 32.53
C LYS A 177 30.64 -13.76 31.85
N PHE A 178 29.93 -12.80 31.25
CA PHE A 178 30.50 -11.66 30.54
C PHE A 178 30.97 -10.56 31.50
N ILE A 179 30.21 -10.29 32.57
CA ILE A 179 30.56 -9.27 33.57
C ILE A 179 31.87 -9.64 34.29
N ARG A 180 32.09 -10.92 34.64
CA ARG A 180 33.34 -11.38 35.28
C ARG A 180 34.58 -11.16 34.42
N LEU A 181 34.43 -11.18 33.10
CA LEU A 181 35.52 -10.95 32.15
C LEU A 181 35.69 -9.46 31.80
N GLY A 182 34.85 -8.57 32.34
CA GLY A 182 34.86 -7.14 32.04
C GLY A 182 34.40 -6.82 30.61
N ALA A 183 33.71 -7.76 29.95
CA ALA A 183 33.16 -7.53 28.61
C ALA A 183 32.05 -6.48 28.68
N ARG A 184 32.07 -5.52 27.74
CA ARG A 184 30.99 -4.55 27.60
C ARG A 184 29.86 -5.18 26.80
N VAL A 185 28.68 -5.14 27.38
CA VAL A 185 27.47 -5.66 26.76
C VAL A 185 27.02 -4.72 25.66
N PRO A 186 26.67 -5.23 24.46
CA PRO A 186 26.06 -4.40 23.43
C PRO A 186 24.71 -3.89 23.94
N LYS A 187 24.56 -2.57 23.99
CA LYS A 187 23.31 -1.93 24.43
C LYS A 187 22.24 -2.01 23.33
N GLY A 188 22.67 -2.08 22.08
CA GLY A 188 21.75 -2.13 20.96
C GLY A 188 22.30 -2.81 19.72
N VAL A 189 21.44 -3.56 19.05
CA VAL A 189 21.77 -4.26 17.80
C VAL A 189 20.84 -3.76 16.70
N LEU A 190 21.43 -3.29 15.61
CA LEU A 190 20.71 -2.85 14.42
C LEU A 190 20.73 -3.95 13.36
N MET A 191 19.57 -4.51 13.04
CA MET A 191 19.37 -5.44 11.93
C MET A 191 19.10 -4.66 10.64
N VAL A 192 19.94 -4.87 9.64
CA VAL A 192 19.91 -4.13 8.38
C VAL A 192 19.67 -5.11 7.24
N GLY A 193 18.75 -4.80 6.33
CA GLY A 193 18.62 -5.58 5.11
C GLY A 193 17.33 -5.28 4.34
N PRO A 194 17.16 -5.85 3.14
CA PRO A 194 15.96 -5.68 2.33
C PRO A 194 14.66 -6.03 3.07
N PRO A 195 13.50 -5.46 2.67
CA PRO A 195 12.22 -5.89 3.23
C PRO A 195 11.99 -7.38 2.99
N GLY A 196 11.29 -8.04 3.90
CA GLY A 196 10.93 -9.45 3.74
C GLY A 196 12.01 -10.49 4.09
N THR A 197 13.19 -10.08 4.58
CA THR A 197 14.25 -11.00 5.03
C THR A 197 14.05 -11.58 6.44
N GLY A 198 12.91 -11.32 7.07
CA GLY A 198 12.57 -11.91 8.36
C GLY A 198 13.19 -11.21 9.58
N LYS A 199 13.58 -9.93 9.49
CA LYS A 199 14.14 -9.15 10.62
C LYS A 199 13.27 -9.20 11.89
N THR A 200 11.97 -8.96 11.76
CA THR A 200 11.01 -9.03 12.88
C THR A 200 10.88 -10.46 13.44
N LEU A 201 10.94 -11.47 12.56
CA LEU A 201 10.92 -12.89 12.96
C LEU A 201 12.21 -13.25 13.73
N MET A 202 13.36 -12.77 13.26
CA MET A 202 14.65 -12.96 13.92
C MET A 202 14.67 -12.33 15.31
N ALA A 203 14.18 -11.10 15.47
CA ALA A 203 14.08 -10.44 16.77
C ALA A 203 13.25 -11.25 17.78
N ARG A 204 12.12 -11.81 17.32
CA ARG A 204 11.28 -12.70 18.13
C ARG A 204 11.99 -14.01 18.46
N ALA A 205 12.73 -14.57 17.51
CA ALA A 205 13.52 -15.79 17.72
C ALA A 205 14.63 -15.60 18.76
N VAL A 206 15.31 -14.45 18.77
CA VAL A 206 16.30 -14.10 19.82
C VAL A 206 15.64 -14.10 21.20
N ALA A 207 14.48 -13.47 21.34
CA ALA A 207 13.75 -13.43 22.60
C ALA A 207 13.26 -14.81 23.07
N GLY A 208 12.72 -15.62 22.14
CA GLY A 208 12.26 -16.97 22.43
C GLY A 208 13.40 -17.92 22.79
N GLU A 209 14.54 -17.80 22.10
CA GLU A 209 15.76 -18.57 22.40
C GLU A 209 16.31 -18.20 23.79
N ALA A 210 16.33 -16.91 24.14
CA ALA A 210 16.74 -16.40 25.45
C ALA A 210 15.71 -16.66 26.57
N GLY A 211 14.45 -16.91 26.22
CA GLY A 211 13.37 -17.12 27.19
C GLY A 211 12.97 -15.84 27.94
N VAL A 212 13.20 -14.67 27.36
CA VAL A 212 12.97 -13.35 28.00
C VAL A 212 11.73 -12.65 27.45
N PRO A 213 11.12 -11.71 28.20
CA PRO A 213 10.05 -10.85 27.68
C PRO A 213 10.48 -10.05 26.44
N PHE A 214 9.58 -9.96 25.46
CA PHE A 214 9.77 -9.25 24.21
C PHE A 214 8.79 -8.06 24.12
N PHE A 215 9.32 -6.86 24.06
CA PHE A 215 8.57 -5.64 23.85
C PHE A 215 8.74 -5.18 22.41
N SER A 216 7.64 -5.07 21.65
CA SER A 216 7.69 -4.69 20.24
C SER A 216 6.95 -3.38 19.99
N ILE A 217 7.56 -2.48 19.25
CA ILE A 217 6.93 -1.24 18.78
C ILE A 217 7.41 -0.92 17.36
N SER A 218 6.53 -0.37 16.52
CA SER A 218 6.94 0.18 15.22
C SER A 218 7.40 1.61 15.40
N GLY A 219 8.49 2.00 14.72
CA GLY A 219 9.03 3.35 14.67
C GLY A 219 7.99 4.37 14.22
N SER A 220 7.06 3.95 13.35
CA SER A 220 5.95 4.77 12.88
C SER A 220 4.95 5.16 13.99
N GLU A 221 4.81 4.34 15.04
CA GLU A 221 3.90 4.61 16.17
C GLU A 221 4.37 5.75 17.07
N PHE A 222 5.62 6.15 16.92
CA PHE A 222 6.20 7.28 17.62
C PHE A 222 6.08 8.60 16.88
N VAL A 223 5.50 8.61 15.67
CA VAL A 223 5.29 9.82 14.86
C VAL A 223 3.81 10.21 14.90
N GLU A 224 3.46 11.13 15.79
CA GLU A 224 2.11 11.63 15.97
C GLU A 224 1.98 13.15 15.75
N MET A 225 0.75 13.62 15.58
CA MET A 225 0.46 15.05 15.38
C MET A 225 0.74 15.90 16.63
N PHE A 226 0.89 15.29 17.81
CA PHE A 226 1.07 15.98 19.07
C PHE A 226 2.52 15.88 19.55
N VAL A 227 3.18 17.04 19.69
CA VAL A 227 4.56 17.14 20.17
C VAL A 227 4.70 16.53 21.56
N GLY A 228 5.70 15.68 21.76
CA GLY A 228 6.04 15.07 23.04
C GLY A 228 5.31 13.77 23.39
N VAL A 229 4.29 13.36 22.62
CA VAL A 229 3.60 12.07 22.85
C VAL A 229 4.54 10.90 22.54
N GLY A 230 5.26 10.95 21.41
CA GLY A 230 6.25 9.93 21.05
C GLY A 230 7.32 9.75 22.13
N ALA A 231 7.93 10.85 22.59
CA ALA A 231 8.91 10.83 23.68
C ALA A 231 8.36 10.25 25.00
N SER A 232 7.11 10.54 25.36
CA SER A 232 6.51 9.94 26.56
C SER A 232 6.32 8.42 26.42
N ARG A 233 5.93 7.94 25.24
CA ARG A 233 5.81 6.49 24.96
C ARG A 233 7.14 5.78 25.04
N VAL A 234 8.20 6.40 24.51
CA VAL A 234 9.56 5.87 24.64
C VAL A 234 9.91 5.69 26.11
N ARG A 235 9.71 6.69 26.97
CA ARG A 235 9.98 6.56 28.41
C ARG A 235 9.19 5.42 29.04
N ASP A 236 7.86 5.40 28.83
CA ASP A 236 6.98 4.38 29.38
C ASP A 236 7.40 2.95 28.93
N LEU A 237 7.82 2.79 27.68
CA LEU A 237 8.30 1.52 27.12
C LEU A 237 9.59 1.06 27.83
N PHE A 238 10.57 1.95 27.93
CA PHE A 238 11.86 1.63 28.54
C PHE A 238 11.72 1.38 30.06
N ASP A 239 10.88 2.13 30.77
CA ASP A 239 10.64 1.91 32.19
C ASP A 239 9.98 0.55 32.47
N ARG A 240 9.06 0.11 31.61
CA ARG A 240 8.47 -1.24 31.68
C ARG A 240 9.50 -2.33 31.37
N ALA A 241 10.31 -2.13 30.34
CA ALA A 241 11.36 -3.09 29.99
C ALA A 241 12.41 -3.24 31.10
N LYS A 242 12.76 -2.13 31.79
CA LYS A 242 13.64 -2.14 32.96
C LYS A 242 13.03 -2.91 34.14
N ALA A 243 11.71 -2.79 34.35
CA ALA A 243 11.01 -3.48 35.43
C ALA A 243 10.96 -5.02 35.24
N GLU A 244 10.95 -5.48 33.98
CA GLU A 244 10.89 -6.90 33.59
C GLU A 244 12.26 -7.45 33.14
N ALA A 245 13.36 -6.76 33.46
CA ALA A 245 14.71 -7.18 33.05
C ALA A 245 15.09 -8.55 33.66
N PRO A 246 15.75 -9.46 32.91
CA PRO A 246 16.26 -9.28 31.55
C PRO A 246 15.16 -9.29 30.48
N ALA A 247 15.24 -8.36 29.53
CA ALA A 247 14.20 -8.18 28.49
C ALA A 247 14.77 -7.63 27.18
N ILE A 248 14.04 -7.82 26.08
CA ILE A 248 14.36 -7.27 24.76
C ILE A 248 13.34 -6.20 24.39
N VAL A 249 13.83 -5.04 23.94
CA VAL A 249 13.01 -3.98 23.31
C VAL A 249 13.30 -3.99 21.81
N PHE A 250 12.30 -4.27 20.99
CA PHE A 250 12.39 -4.28 19.54
C PHE A 250 11.68 -3.07 18.94
N VAL A 251 12.42 -2.30 18.14
CA VAL A 251 11.91 -1.15 17.39
C VAL A 251 11.99 -1.46 15.89
N ASP A 252 10.85 -1.77 15.28
CA ASP A 252 10.77 -1.98 13.84
C ASP A 252 10.79 -0.66 13.08
N GLU A 253 11.26 -0.62 11.84
CA GLU A 253 11.30 0.58 10.99
C GLU A 253 11.85 1.82 11.73
N ILE A 254 13.01 1.66 12.38
CA ILE A 254 13.63 2.74 13.16
C ILE A 254 13.93 3.99 12.30
N ASP A 255 14.01 3.83 10.98
CA ASP A 255 14.17 4.92 10.02
C ASP A 255 12.98 5.90 9.97
N ALA A 256 11.82 5.54 10.51
CA ALA A 256 10.70 6.47 10.67
C ALA A 256 11.01 7.62 11.65
N VAL A 257 11.77 7.34 12.72
CA VAL A 257 12.16 8.30 13.77
C VAL A 257 13.64 8.67 13.72
N GLY A 258 14.48 7.77 13.22
CA GLY A 258 15.92 7.86 13.20
C GLY A 258 16.49 8.54 11.95
N ARG A 259 15.65 9.16 11.13
CA ARG A 259 16.10 9.80 9.88
C ARG A 259 16.94 11.03 10.17
N HIS A 260 18.03 11.20 9.41
CA HIS A 260 18.90 12.36 9.50
C HIS A 260 18.14 13.68 9.28
N ARG A 261 18.57 14.73 10.00
CA ARG A 261 18.04 16.08 9.85
C ARG A 261 17.99 16.55 8.42
N GLY A 262 16.85 17.12 8.08
CA GLY A 262 16.69 17.87 6.85
C GLY A 262 16.51 19.35 7.02
N ALA A 263 16.98 20.12 6.04
CA ALA A 263 16.68 21.54 5.87
C ALA A 263 15.20 21.80 5.48
N GLY A 264 14.27 21.12 6.16
CA GLY A 264 12.83 21.25 5.95
C GLY A 264 12.27 22.37 6.82
N LEU A 265 11.88 23.48 6.19
CA LEU A 265 11.05 24.54 6.77
C LEU A 265 9.64 23.96 7.05
N GLY A 266 9.45 23.29 8.18
CA GLY A 266 8.14 22.76 8.58
C GLY A 266 8.14 22.02 9.92
N GLY A 267 7.25 22.42 10.84
CA GLY A 267 7.18 21.97 12.24
C GLY A 267 6.84 20.49 12.50
N GLY A 268 6.92 19.61 11.49
CA GLY A 268 6.84 18.15 11.67
C GLY A 268 8.19 17.49 11.99
N HIS A 269 9.27 18.28 12.09
CA HIS A 269 10.60 17.80 12.45
C HIS A 269 10.79 17.69 13.97
N ASP A 270 10.17 18.58 14.74
CA ASP A 270 10.42 18.72 16.18
C ASP A 270 9.99 17.47 16.97
N GLU A 271 8.89 16.83 16.59
CA GLU A 271 8.36 15.66 17.28
C GLU A 271 9.24 14.41 17.06
N ARG A 272 9.63 14.15 15.80
CA ARG A 272 10.55 13.06 15.45
C ARG A 272 11.91 13.22 16.12
N GLU A 273 12.45 14.44 16.11
CA GLU A 273 13.72 14.74 16.78
C GLU A 273 13.61 14.56 18.29
N GLN A 274 12.51 14.99 18.91
CA GLN A 274 12.31 14.83 20.34
C GLN A 274 12.21 13.36 20.74
N THR A 275 11.46 12.56 19.97
CA THR A 275 11.35 11.11 20.17
C THR A 275 12.71 10.43 19.98
N LEU A 276 13.44 10.75 18.91
CA LEU A 276 14.76 10.19 18.64
C LEU A 276 15.72 10.48 19.79
N ASN A 277 15.81 11.74 20.22
CA ASN A 277 16.64 12.13 21.36
C ASN A 277 16.24 11.42 22.64
N GLN A 278 14.94 11.17 22.85
CA GLN A 278 14.50 10.40 24.00
C GLN A 278 14.98 8.95 23.95
N ILE A 279 14.93 8.27 22.79
CA ILE A 279 15.48 6.92 22.63
C ILE A 279 16.97 6.93 22.97
N LEU A 280 17.71 7.91 22.46
CA LEU A 280 19.14 8.06 22.73
C LEU A 280 19.44 8.26 24.23
N VAL A 281 18.66 9.10 24.91
CA VAL A 281 18.78 9.33 26.36
C VAL A 281 18.49 8.06 27.16
N GLU A 282 17.46 7.28 26.78
CA GLU A 282 17.17 6.02 27.46
C GLU A 282 18.26 4.97 27.25
N MET A 283 18.84 4.89 26.05
CA MET A 283 19.95 3.97 25.75
C MET A 283 21.24 4.36 26.50
N ASP A 284 21.58 5.65 26.48
CA ASP A 284 22.76 6.18 27.18
C ASP A 284 22.59 6.01 28.71
N GLY A 285 21.35 6.14 29.20
CA GLY A 285 20.95 6.02 30.61
C GLY A 285 20.94 4.60 31.20
N PHE A 286 21.20 3.55 30.42
CA PHE A 286 21.37 2.21 30.98
C PHE A 286 22.63 2.15 31.87
N GLU A 287 22.41 1.91 33.16
CA GLU A 287 23.46 1.53 34.11
C GLU A 287 24.05 0.16 33.74
N THR A 288 25.30 -0.12 34.15
CA THR A 288 26.04 -1.35 33.85
C THR A 288 25.46 -2.64 34.47
N GLY A 289 24.25 -2.60 35.02
CA GLY A 289 23.53 -3.75 35.60
C GLY A 289 22.12 -3.97 35.06
N THR A 290 21.64 -3.13 34.14
CA THR A 290 20.30 -3.26 33.56
C THR A 290 20.37 -4.16 32.33
N ASN A 291 19.98 -5.43 32.48
CA ASN A 291 20.06 -6.46 31.43
C ASN A 291 18.97 -6.30 30.34
N VAL A 292 18.87 -5.11 29.75
CA VAL A 292 17.91 -4.80 28.67
C VAL A 292 18.69 -4.54 27.39
N ILE A 293 18.28 -5.20 26.30
CA ILE A 293 18.91 -5.04 24.98
C ILE A 293 17.90 -4.45 24.00
N VAL A 294 18.33 -3.44 23.25
CA VAL A 294 17.50 -2.80 22.23
C VAL A 294 17.84 -3.39 20.86
N LEU A 295 16.91 -4.12 20.27
CA LEU A 295 16.99 -4.55 18.87
C LEU A 295 16.25 -3.53 18.00
N ALA A 296 16.79 -3.19 16.84
CA ALA A 296 16.10 -2.35 15.87
C ALA A 296 16.25 -2.91 14.45
N SER A 297 15.27 -2.68 13.58
CA SER A 297 15.35 -3.02 12.16
C SER A 297 15.21 -1.80 11.27
N THR A 298 15.95 -1.82 10.15
CA THR A 298 15.83 -0.83 9.08
C THR A 298 16.01 -1.50 7.73
N ASN A 299 15.27 -1.00 6.73
CA ASN A 299 15.53 -1.32 5.32
C ASN A 299 16.49 -0.32 4.67
N ARG A 300 16.79 0.79 5.35
CA ARG A 300 17.51 1.95 4.83
C ARG A 300 18.54 2.46 5.83
N PRO A 301 19.68 1.76 5.99
CA PRO A 301 20.73 2.19 6.91
C PRO A 301 21.37 3.53 6.50
N ASP A 302 21.26 3.90 5.23
CA ASP A 302 21.83 5.10 4.60
C ASP A 302 21.20 6.41 5.09
N ILE A 303 19.92 6.39 5.47
CA ILE A 303 19.20 7.61 5.91
C ILE A 303 19.20 7.81 7.43
N LEU A 304 19.77 6.88 8.19
CA LEU A 304 19.80 6.94 9.64
C LEU A 304 20.76 8.01 10.14
N ASP A 305 20.40 8.66 11.24
CA ASP A 305 21.27 9.60 11.94
C ASP A 305 22.50 8.84 12.50
N PRO A 306 23.74 9.22 12.13
CA PRO A 306 24.97 8.63 12.64
C PRO A 306 25.06 8.64 14.16
N ALA A 307 24.33 9.52 14.85
CA ALA A 307 24.21 9.52 16.30
C ALA A 307 23.69 8.19 16.85
N LEU A 308 22.80 7.49 16.15
CA LEU A 308 22.31 6.16 16.54
C LEU A 308 23.40 5.09 16.50
N LEU A 309 24.36 5.24 15.58
CA LEU A 309 25.41 4.25 15.30
C LEU A 309 26.68 4.48 16.13
N ARG A 310 26.65 5.41 17.10
CA ARG A 310 27.80 5.67 17.97
C ARG A 310 27.94 4.57 19.03
N PRO A 311 29.18 4.24 19.46
CA PRO A 311 29.41 3.27 20.52
C PRO A 311 28.60 3.59 21.78
N GLY A 312 27.95 2.57 22.36
CA GLY A 312 27.04 2.71 23.49
C GLY A 312 25.55 2.84 23.12
N ARG A 313 25.22 2.88 21.82
CA ARG A 313 23.84 2.88 21.29
C ARG A 313 23.63 1.62 20.45
N PHE A 314 23.51 1.76 19.12
CA PHE A 314 23.56 0.61 18.21
C PHE A 314 25.01 0.33 17.84
N ASP A 315 25.71 -0.35 18.74
CA ASP A 315 27.11 -0.71 18.61
C ASP A 315 27.33 -1.95 17.74
N ARG A 316 26.31 -2.81 17.59
CA ARG A 316 26.34 -3.96 16.69
C ARG A 316 25.42 -3.78 15.49
N LYS A 317 25.90 -4.15 14.31
CA LYS A 317 25.13 -4.18 13.07
C LYS A 317 25.12 -5.61 12.57
N VAL A 318 23.93 -6.18 12.42
CA VAL A 318 23.72 -7.51 11.87
C VAL A 318 23.08 -7.34 10.50
N VAL A 319 23.74 -7.83 9.46
CA VAL A 319 23.21 -7.75 8.10
C VAL A 319 22.35 -8.98 7.82
N MET A 320 21.16 -8.76 7.28
CA MET A 320 20.19 -9.78 6.87
C MET A 320 19.86 -9.59 5.40
N ASP A 321 20.72 -10.15 4.55
CA ASP A 321 20.57 -10.10 3.11
C ASP A 321 19.56 -11.12 2.59
N ASN A 322 19.32 -11.09 1.28
CA ASN A 322 18.48 -12.08 0.63
C ASN A 322 19.14 -13.47 0.70
N PRO A 323 18.36 -14.54 0.90
CA PRO A 323 18.89 -15.89 1.06
C PRO A 323 19.54 -16.42 -0.23
N ASP A 324 20.59 -17.22 -0.05
CA ASP A 324 21.23 -18.03 -1.10
C ASP A 324 20.35 -19.22 -1.52
N VAL A 325 20.76 -19.99 -2.54
CA VAL A 325 20.00 -21.17 -3.01
C VAL A 325 19.64 -22.12 -1.87
N LYS A 326 20.58 -22.37 -0.96
CA LYS A 326 20.38 -23.28 0.18
C LYS A 326 19.41 -22.68 1.20
N GLY A 327 19.57 -21.40 1.53
CA GLY A 327 18.66 -20.65 2.40
C GLY A 327 17.25 -20.59 1.85
N ARG A 328 17.08 -20.36 0.54
CA ARG A 328 15.77 -20.40 -0.13
C ARG A 328 15.13 -21.78 -0.01
N LEU A 329 15.90 -22.85 -0.23
CA LEU A 329 15.42 -24.22 -0.05
C LEU A 329 14.96 -24.48 1.39
N ASP A 330 15.73 -24.04 2.38
CA ASP A 330 15.39 -24.25 3.80
C ASP A 330 14.17 -23.42 4.23
N ILE A 331 14.05 -22.18 3.74
CA ILE A 331 12.85 -21.35 3.92
C ILE A 331 11.62 -22.01 3.28
N LEU A 332 11.74 -22.52 2.05
CA LEU A 332 10.66 -23.25 1.38
C LEU A 332 10.22 -24.47 2.18
N LYS A 333 11.15 -25.24 2.78
CA LYS A 333 10.82 -26.38 3.66
C LYS A 333 10.05 -25.95 4.90
N VAL A 334 10.43 -24.84 5.53
CA VAL A 334 9.73 -24.29 6.70
C VAL A 334 8.30 -23.93 6.34
N HIS A 335 8.07 -23.19 5.26
CA HIS A 335 6.73 -22.78 4.83
C HIS A 335 5.90 -23.90 4.17
N ALA A 336 6.54 -24.96 3.69
CA ALA A 336 5.89 -26.18 3.22
C ALA A 336 5.34 -27.03 4.38
N LYS A 337 5.88 -26.87 5.60
CA LYS A 337 5.46 -27.65 6.76
C LYS A 337 3.97 -27.41 7.06
N GLY A 338 3.18 -28.50 7.05
CA GLY A 338 1.73 -28.44 7.28
C GLY A 338 0.89 -28.25 6.01
N LYS A 339 1.51 -28.13 4.82
CA LYS A 339 0.81 -28.08 3.53
C LYS A 339 0.92 -29.42 2.79
N PRO A 340 -0.15 -29.91 2.14
CA PRO A 340 -0.10 -31.17 1.40
C PRO A 340 0.61 -30.99 0.06
N LEU A 341 1.91 -31.28 -0.01
CA LEU A 341 2.67 -31.30 -1.26
C LEU A 341 2.55 -32.67 -1.97
N ALA A 342 2.49 -32.67 -3.30
CA ALA A 342 2.60 -33.91 -4.08
C ALA A 342 4.03 -34.46 -4.04
N GLN A 343 4.19 -35.79 -4.17
CA GLN A 343 5.51 -36.44 -4.16
C GLN A 343 6.41 -36.02 -5.33
N SER A 344 5.83 -35.53 -6.42
CA SER A 344 6.54 -35.05 -7.61
C SER A 344 7.10 -33.63 -7.45
N VAL A 345 6.91 -32.97 -6.30
CA VAL A 345 7.39 -31.61 -6.07
C VAL A 345 8.87 -31.64 -5.72
N ASP A 346 9.66 -30.91 -6.49
CA ASP A 346 11.06 -30.64 -6.20
C ASP A 346 11.23 -29.18 -5.75
N LEU A 347 11.42 -28.97 -4.44
CA LEU A 347 11.65 -27.64 -3.87
C LEU A 347 13.05 -27.11 -4.19
N GLU A 348 14.02 -27.97 -4.52
CA GLU A 348 15.35 -27.54 -4.91
C GLU A 348 15.33 -26.88 -6.28
N ALA A 349 14.56 -27.46 -7.22
CA ALA A 349 14.29 -26.83 -8.50
C ALA A 349 13.62 -25.46 -8.32
N ILE A 350 12.64 -25.33 -7.41
CA ILE A 350 12.01 -24.04 -7.10
C ILE A 350 13.03 -23.04 -6.54
N ALA A 351 13.87 -23.44 -5.59
CA ALA A 351 14.88 -22.56 -5.00
C ALA A 351 15.88 -22.01 -6.03
N LYS A 352 16.23 -22.81 -7.05
CA LYS A 352 17.09 -22.38 -8.16
C LYS A 352 16.40 -21.36 -9.07
N ILE A 353 15.11 -21.53 -9.34
CA ILE A 353 14.33 -20.66 -10.25
C ILE A 353 13.78 -19.39 -9.58
N THR A 354 14.02 -19.20 -8.28
CA THR A 354 13.64 -17.99 -7.53
C THR A 354 14.84 -17.16 -7.05
N PRO A 355 15.82 -16.79 -7.92
CA PRO A 355 16.94 -15.98 -7.50
C PRO A 355 16.46 -14.60 -7.03
N GLY A 356 17.08 -14.10 -5.96
CA GLY A 356 16.76 -12.79 -5.38
C GLY A 356 15.46 -12.70 -4.57
N PHE A 357 14.69 -13.78 -4.44
CA PHE A 357 13.49 -13.80 -3.61
C PHE A 357 13.85 -13.64 -2.13
N SER A 358 13.10 -12.77 -1.43
CA SER A 358 13.17 -12.67 0.03
C SER A 358 12.41 -13.82 0.70
N GLY A 359 12.61 -14.01 2.00
CA GLY A 359 11.86 -15.03 2.76
C GLY A 359 10.34 -14.83 2.67
N ALA A 360 9.89 -13.57 2.72
CA ALA A 360 8.47 -13.22 2.54
C ALA A 360 7.94 -13.53 1.14
N ASP A 361 8.77 -13.39 0.09
CA ASP A 361 8.36 -13.74 -1.28
C ASP A 361 8.19 -15.25 -1.42
N LEU A 362 9.05 -16.05 -0.78
CA LEU A 362 8.95 -17.51 -0.76
C LEU A 362 7.73 -17.98 0.04
N GLU A 363 7.45 -17.35 1.18
CA GLU A 363 6.22 -17.60 1.94
C GLU A 363 4.98 -17.34 1.07
N ASN A 364 4.97 -16.20 0.37
CA ASN A 364 3.89 -15.81 -0.52
C ASN A 364 3.74 -16.78 -1.70
N LEU A 365 4.84 -17.25 -2.30
CA LEU A 365 4.85 -18.25 -3.37
C LEU A 365 4.16 -19.55 -2.92
N ILE A 366 4.56 -20.12 -1.79
CA ILE A 366 3.94 -21.35 -1.26
C ILE A 366 2.47 -21.10 -0.91
N ASN A 367 2.12 -19.90 -0.43
CA ASN A 367 0.73 -19.55 -0.14
C ASN A 367 -0.12 -19.45 -1.42
N GLU A 368 0.36 -18.76 -2.45
CA GLU A 368 -0.31 -18.66 -3.74
C GLU A 368 -0.46 -20.02 -4.42
N ALA A 369 0.55 -20.91 -4.31
CA ALA A 369 0.45 -22.27 -4.83
C ALA A 369 -0.67 -23.08 -4.14
N ALA A 370 -0.83 -22.92 -2.82
CA ALA A 370 -1.93 -23.52 -2.08
C ALA A 370 -3.30 -22.97 -2.49
N ILE A 371 -3.41 -21.65 -2.72
CA ILE A 371 -4.64 -21.01 -3.21
C ILE A 371 -4.98 -21.51 -4.62
N LEU A 372 -3.99 -21.65 -5.50
CA LEU A 372 -4.17 -22.19 -6.85
C LEU A 372 -4.64 -23.64 -6.83
N ALA A 373 -4.01 -24.49 -6.01
CA ALA A 373 -4.44 -25.88 -5.82
C ALA A 373 -5.89 -25.96 -5.31
N ALA A 374 -6.25 -25.13 -4.32
CA ALA A 374 -7.61 -25.05 -3.79
C ALA A 374 -8.61 -24.58 -4.85
N ARG A 375 -8.28 -23.56 -5.65
CA ARG A 375 -9.13 -23.06 -6.74
C ARG A 375 -9.36 -24.13 -7.82
N ARG A 376 -8.38 -25.00 -8.06
CA ARG A 376 -8.46 -26.14 -8.98
C ARG A 376 -9.12 -27.39 -8.35
N ASN A 377 -9.57 -27.31 -7.10
CA ASN A 377 -10.11 -28.44 -6.33
C ASN A 377 -9.13 -29.63 -6.22
N LEU A 378 -7.82 -29.35 -6.17
CA LEU A 378 -6.79 -30.36 -5.97
C LEU A 378 -6.61 -30.66 -4.49
N LYS A 379 -6.27 -31.91 -4.15
CA LYS A 379 -5.99 -32.33 -2.76
C LYS A 379 -4.57 -32.01 -2.32
N ASN A 380 -3.63 -32.02 -3.26
CA ASN A 380 -2.21 -31.79 -3.05
C ASN A 380 -1.74 -30.67 -3.98
N ILE A 381 -0.74 -29.90 -3.54
CA ILE A 381 -0.07 -28.87 -4.33
C ILE A 381 0.98 -29.56 -5.21
N GLY A 382 0.87 -29.40 -6.53
CA GLY A 382 1.79 -29.95 -7.51
C GLY A 382 2.89 -28.96 -7.91
N MET A 383 3.83 -29.44 -8.73
CA MET A 383 4.92 -28.61 -9.27
C MET A 383 4.38 -27.50 -10.19
N SER A 384 3.32 -27.79 -10.96
CA SER A 384 2.64 -26.82 -11.81
C SER A 384 2.07 -25.63 -11.03
N GLU A 385 1.48 -25.88 -9.85
CA GLU A 385 0.93 -24.81 -9.01
C GLU A 385 2.04 -23.96 -8.40
N LEU A 386 3.19 -24.55 -8.04
CA LEU A 386 4.35 -23.82 -7.52
C LEU A 386 4.99 -22.94 -8.61
N GLN A 387 5.16 -23.47 -9.82
CA GLN A 387 5.67 -22.69 -10.96
C GLN A 387 4.73 -21.54 -11.33
N GLU A 388 3.42 -21.79 -11.41
CA GLU A 388 2.45 -20.73 -11.69
C GLU A 388 2.39 -19.68 -10.57
N ALA A 389 2.50 -20.10 -9.31
CA ALA A 389 2.56 -19.19 -8.17
C ALA A 389 3.79 -18.29 -8.23
N MET A 390 4.96 -18.85 -8.55
CA MET A 390 6.18 -18.09 -8.78
C MET A 390 5.98 -17.04 -9.87
N GLU A 391 5.48 -17.44 -11.05
CA GLU A 391 5.21 -16.53 -12.15
C GLU A 391 4.26 -15.41 -11.73
N ARG A 392 3.27 -15.72 -10.89
CA ARG A 392 2.33 -14.74 -10.38
C ARG A 392 2.95 -13.76 -9.38
N VAL A 393 3.91 -14.21 -8.57
CA VAL A 393 4.66 -13.33 -7.66
C VAL A 393 5.54 -12.36 -8.44
N ILE A 394 6.22 -12.83 -9.49
CA ILE A 394 7.14 -12.01 -10.30
C ILE A 394 6.37 -11.08 -11.26
N MET A 395 5.47 -11.64 -12.06
CA MET A 395 4.87 -10.96 -13.22
C MET A 395 3.40 -10.57 -12.99
N GLY A 396 2.78 -11.03 -11.90
CA GLY A 396 1.37 -10.83 -11.63
C GLY A 396 0.46 -11.87 -12.31
N PRO A 397 -0.87 -11.74 -12.14
CA PRO A 397 -1.83 -12.72 -12.65
C PRO A 397 -1.91 -12.70 -14.18
N GLU A 398 -2.28 -13.86 -14.73
CA GLU A 398 -2.56 -14.06 -16.16
C GLU A 398 -3.78 -13.27 -16.62
N ARG A 399 -3.70 -12.62 -17.78
CA ARG A 399 -4.78 -11.79 -18.34
C ARG A 399 -5.63 -12.54 -19.37
N LYS A 400 -6.47 -13.45 -18.90
CA LYS A 400 -7.36 -14.28 -19.74
C LYS A 400 -8.39 -13.48 -20.56
N THR A 401 -8.73 -12.26 -20.17
CA THR A 401 -9.75 -11.44 -20.83
C THR A 401 -9.21 -10.54 -21.94
N ARG A 402 -7.88 -10.45 -22.12
CA ARG A 402 -7.30 -9.61 -23.17
C ARG A 402 -7.42 -10.36 -24.51
N VAL A 403 -8.26 -9.85 -25.41
CA VAL A 403 -8.33 -10.35 -26.79
C VAL A 403 -7.09 -9.83 -27.53
N ILE A 404 -6.18 -10.73 -27.88
CA ILE A 404 -5.00 -10.44 -28.70
C ILE A 404 -5.35 -10.77 -30.15
N SER A 405 -5.09 -9.85 -31.08
CA SER A 405 -5.28 -10.13 -32.51
C SER A 405 -4.21 -11.09 -33.03
N GLU A 406 -4.49 -11.92 -34.04
CA GLU A 406 -3.49 -12.82 -34.64
C GLU A 406 -2.23 -12.08 -35.11
N ALA A 407 -2.37 -10.86 -35.62
CA ALA A 407 -1.24 -10.02 -36.00
C ALA A 407 -0.38 -9.58 -34.80
N GLU A 408 -1.01 -9.26 -33.67
CA GLU A 408 -0.31 -8.92 -32.42
C GLU A 408 0.33 -10.16 -31.80
N LYS A 409 -0.37 -11.31 -31.80
CA LYS A 409 0.15 -12.61 -31.35
C LYS A 409 1.42 -12.99 -32.12
N LYS A 410 1.40 -12.82 -33.45
CA LYS A 410 2.57 -13.05 -34.31
C LYS A 410 3.73 -12.12 -33.95
N LYS A 411 3.49 -10.83 -33.73
CA LYS A 411 4.55 -9.89 -33.33
C LYS A 411 5.19 -10.28 -31.99
N ILE A 412 4.37 -10.63 -31.00
CA ILE A 412 4.86 -11.08 -29.68
C ILE A 412 5.67 -12.38 -29.84
N ALA A 413 5.19 -13.35 -30.62
CA ALA A 413 5.92 -14.60 -30.84
C ALA A 413 7.32 -14.39 -31.43
N TYR A 414 7.45 -13.53 -32.44
CA TYR A 414 8.76 -13.18 -33.01
C TYR A 414 9.64 -12.40 -32.03
N HIS A 415 9.05 -11.54 -31.22
CA HIS A 415 9.75 -10.78 -30.18
C HIS A 415 10.37 -11.72 -29.14
N GLU A 416 9.57 -12.62 -28.56
CA GLU A 416 10.05 -13.58 -27.55
C GLU A 416 11.02 -14.61 -28.15
N ALA A 417 10.78 -15.05 -29.40
CA ALA A 417 11.70 -15.93 -30.12
C ALA A 417 13.07 -15.28 -30.33
N GLY A 418 13.11 -13.97 -30.58
CA GLY A 418 14.35 -13.19 -30.69
C GLY A 418 15.19 -13.23 -29.42
N HIS A 419 14.56 -13.02 -28.26
CA HIS A 419 15.25 -13.15 -26.97
C HIS A 419 15.77 -14.57 -26.73
N ALA A 420 14.91 -15.58 -26.93
CA ALA A 420 15.24 -16.96 -26.65
C ALA A 420 16.41 -17.48 -27.50
N ILE A 421 16.47 -17.13 -28.78
CA ILE A 421 17.56 -17.55 -29.67
C ILE A 421 18.87 -16.90 -29.23
N LEU A 422 18.88 -15.60 -28.93
CA LEU A 422 20.10 -14.94 -28.48
C LEU A 422 20.60 -15.53 -27.16
N GLN A 423 19.71 -15.76 -26.19
CA GLN A 423 20.09 -16.39 -24.92
C GLN A 423 20.62 -17.83 -25.08
N HIS A 424 20.23 -18.53 -26.13
CA HIS A 424 20.74 -19.87 -26.42
C HIS A 424 22.08 -19.88 -27.17
N VAL A 425 22.33 -18.86 -28.01
CA VAL A 425 23.52 -18.80 -28.88
C VAL A 425 24.70 -18.10 -28.21
N LEU A 426 24.43 -17.14 -27.32
CA LEU A 426 25.45 -16.40 -26.59
C LEU A 426 26.15 -17.30 -25.57
N GLU A 427 27.47 -17.12 -25.41
CA GLU A 427 28.30 -17.98 -24.56
C GLU A 427 28.05 -17.72 -23.07
N TYR A 428 27.86 -16.45 -22.71
CA TYR A 428 27.74 -16.01 -21.31
C TYR A 428 26.30 -15.71 -20.88
N ALA A 429 25.32 -16.00 -21.75
CA ALA A 429 23.92 -15.75 -21.43
C ALA A 429 23.32 -16.89 -20.60
N ASP A 430 22.41 -16.53 -19.70
CA ASP A 430 21.70 -17.52 -18.89
C ASP A 430 20.78 -18.40 -19.78
N PRO A 431 20.80 -19.73 -19.60
CA PRO A 431 20.02 -20.65 -20.42
C PRO A 431 18.52 -20.44 -20.26
N VAL A 432 17.79 -20.61 -21.38
CA VAL A 432 16.33 -20.48 -21.42
C VAL A 432 15.67 -21.62 -20.63
N HIS A 433 14.83 -21.27 -19.67
CA HIS A 433 14.01 -22.21 -18.91
C HIS A 433 12.60 -22.35 -19.49
N LYS A 434 11.98 -21.24 -19.90
CA LYS A 434 10.61 -21.21 -20.40
C LYS A 434 10.36 -19.99 -21.28
N ILE A 435 9.56 -20.15 -22.32
CA ILE A 435 9.13 -19.08 -23.22
C ILE A 435 7.61 -19.08 -23.28
N THR A 436 6.97 -17.92 -23.18
CA THR A 436 5.52 -17.82 -23.33
C THR A 436 5.09 -16.51 -23.97
N ILE A 437 4.04 -16.59 -24.78
CA ILE A 437 3.36 -15.43 -25.38
C ILE A 437 2.03 -15.11 -24.68
N VAL A 438 1.78 -15.76 -23.53
CA VAL A 438 0.59 -15.53 -22.73
C VAL A 438 0.78 -14.28 -21.86
N PRO A 439 -0.11 -13.28 -21.96
CA PRO A 439 0.06 -12.01 -21.27
C PRO A 439 -0.08 -12.16 -19.74
N ARG A 440 0.91 -11.67 -19.00
CA ARG A 440 0.89 -11.58 -17.53
C ARG A 440 1.19 -10.17 -17.05
N GLY A 441 0.39 -9.67 -16.10
CA GLY A 441 0.58 -8.33 -15.56
C GLY A 441 0.67 -7.24 -16.64
N ARG A 442 1.85 -6.64 -16.82
CA ARG A 442 2.11 -5.64 -17.88
C ARG A 442 2.80 -6.21 -19.12
N ALA A 443 3.30 -7.44 -19.07
CA ALA A 443 4.02 -8.10 -20.15
C ALA A 443 3.07 -8.74 -21.18
N GLY A 444 3.45 -8.69 -22.46
CA GLY A 444 2.73 -9.32 -23.58
C GLY A 444 3.12 -10.78 -23.77
N GLY A 445 4.41 -11.08 -23.62
CA GLY A 445 5.04 -12.37 -23.48
C GLY A 445 6.29 -12.21 -22.60
N TYR A 446 7.00 -13.30 -22.34
CA TYR A 446 8.33 -13.23 -21.72
C TYR A 446 9.14 -14.50 -21.98
N VAL A 447 10.47 -14.34 -21.92
CA VAL A 447 11.44 -15.43 -21.79
C VAL A 447 11.98 -15.45 -20.36
N MET A 448 11.89 -16.63 -19.73
CA MET A 448 12.46 -16.88 -18.41
C MET A 448 13.76 -17.64 -18.57
N SER A 449 14.87 -17.03 -18.15
CA SER A 449 16.19 -17.64 -18.09
C SER A 449 16.51 -18.07 -16.67
N LEU A 450 17.32 -19.12 -16.53
CA LEU A 450 17.76 -19.62 -15.25
C LEU A 450 19.28 -19.48 -15.12
N PRO A 451 19.79 -18.66 -14.19
CA PRO A 451 21.22 -18.61 -13.92
C PRO A 451 21.73 -19.97 -13.45
N GLU A 452 22.87 -20.41 -13.98
CA GLU A 452 23.50 -21.66 -13.53
C GLU A 452 24.20 -21.50 -12.17
N SER A 453 24.60 -20.27 -11.82
CA SER A 453 25.23 -19.95 -10.55
C SER A 453 24.81 -18.56 -10.03
N ASP A 454 24.67 -18.43 -8.70
CA ASP A 454 24.51 -17.14 -8.01
C ASP A 454 25.89 -16.43 -7.91
N SER A 455 26.53 -16.13 -9.05
CA SER A 455 27.81 -15.39 -9.05
C SER A 455 27.59 -13.91 -8.76
N MET A 456 28.36 -13.37 -7.81
CA MET A 456 28.33 -11.93 -7.50
C MET A 456 29.15 -11.07 -8.48
N LEU A 457 30.09 -11.67 -9.20
CA LEU A 457 30.99 -10.96 -10.10
C LEU A 457 30.56 -11.22 -11.54
N LYS A 458 30.41 -10.15 -12.32
CA LYS A 458 30.16 -10.20 -13.75
C LYS A 458 31.30 -9.58 -14.56
N SER A 459 31.70 -10.24 -15.64
CA SER A 459 32.69 -9.77 -16.59
C SER A 459 32.10 -8.71 -17.53
N ARG A 460 32.96 -8.04 -18.32
CA ARG A 460 32.50 -7.09 -19.34
C ARG A 460 31.72 -7.83 -20.43
N GLU A 461 32.21 -9.00 -20.81
CA GLU A 461 31.65 -9.86 -21.84
C GLU A 461 30.25 -10.36 -21.46
N GLU A 462 30.06 -10.75 -20.19
CA GLU A 462 28.75 -11.11 -19.64
C GLU A 462 27.74 -9.95 -19.73
N PHE A 463 28.16 -8.72 -19.38
CA PHE A 463 27.28 -7.56 -19.52
C PHE A 463 26.97 -7.21 -20.98
N GLU A 464 27.94 -7.37 -21.90
CA GLU A 464 27.70 -7.16 -23.33
C GLU A 464 26.71 -8.21 -23.87
N ASP A 465 26.82 -9.48 -23.46
CA ASP A 465 25.89 -10.54 -23.82
C ASP A 465 24.49 -10.32 -23.22
N ASP A 466 24.38 -9.85 -21.97
CA ASP A 466 23.11 -9.43 -21.36
C ASP A 466 22.42 -8.32 -22.18
N ILE A 467 23.19 -7.33 -22.66
CA ILE A 467 22.68 -6.25 -23.51
C ILE A 467 22.24 -6.79 -24.87
N VAL A 468 23.02 -7.70 -25.49
CA VAL A 468 22.68 -8.33 -26.78
C VAL A 468 21.37 -9.11 -26.64
N ALA A 469 21.22 -9.92 -25.58
CA ALA A 469 20.01 -10.68 -25.29
C ALA A 469 18.79 -9.77 -25.09
N ALA A 470 18.93 -8.67 -24.34
CA ALA A 470 17.87 -7.68 -24.15
C ALA A 470 17.47 -6.98 -25.46
N MET A 471 18.38 -6.83 -26.42
CA MET A 471 18.05 -6.22 -27.71
C MET A 471 17.37 -7.17 -28.70
N GLY A 472 17.23 -8.46 -28.35
CA GLY A 472 16.75 -9.52 -29.23
C GLY A 472 15.35 -9.31 -29.77
N GLY A 473 14.37 -8.99 -28.92
CA GLY A 473 12.99 -8.81 -29.34
C GLY A 473 12.82 -7.69 -30.37
N ARG A 474 13.48 -6.54 -30.15
CA ARG A 474 13.48 -5.44 -31.11
C ARG A 474 14.16 -5.81 -32.43
N ALA A 475 15.31 -6.47 -32.38
CA ALA A 475 16.05 -6.88 -33.57
C ALA A 475 15.23 -7.88 -34.41
N ALA A 476 14.53 -8.82 -33.78
CA ALA A 476 13.64 -9.75 -34.46
C ALA A 476 12.46 -9.03 -35.15
N GLU A 477 11.84 -8.05 -34.48
CA GLU A 477 10.76 -7.25 -35.08
C GLU A 477 11.23 -6.48 -36.32
N GLU A 478 12.42 -5.88 -36.27
CA GLU A 478 12.99 -5.13 -37.40
C GLU A 478 13.28 -6.07 -38.59
N ILE A 479 13.88 -7.23 -38.33
CA ILE A 479 14.25 -8.21 -39.37
C ILE A 479 13.02 -8.82 -40.08
N VAL A 480 11.93 -9.03 -39.34
CA VAL A 480 10.75 -9.76 -39.85
C VAL A 480 9.68 -8.82 -40.38
N PHE A 481 9.38 -7.73 -39.65
CA PHE A 481 8.29 -6.82 -39.98
C PHE A 481 8.76 -5.49 -40.56
N ASN A 482 10.06 -5.18 -40.50
CA ASN A 482 10.61 -3.86 -40.85
C ASN A 482 9.85 -2.72 -40.15
N GLN A 483 9.42 -2.97 -38.91
CA GLN A 483 8.63 -2.08 -38.07
C GLN A 483 9.15 -2.17 -36.64
N LEU A 484 9.20 -1.02 -35.96
CA LEU A 484 9.54 -0.96 -34.55
C LEU A 484 8.26 -0.80 -33.73
N THR A 485 8.08 -1.61 -32.70
CA THR A 485 6.94 -1.50 -31.78
C THR A 485 7.32 -0.85 -30.45
N THR A 486 6.32 -0.54 -29.63
CA THR A 486 6.51 -0.07 -28.25
C THR A 486 6.78 -1.20 -27.26
N GLY A 487 6.71 -2.47 -27.69
CA GLY A 487 6.93 -3.65 -26.85
C GLY A 487 8.34 -3.68 -26.25
N ALA A 488 9.34 -3.30 -27.03
CA ALA A 488 10.75 -3.31 -26.64
C ALA A 488 11.19 -2.20 -25.65
N SER A 489 10.26 -1.39 -25.13
CA SER A 489 10.58 -0.25 -24.27
C SER A 489 11.29 -0.67 -22.98
N SER A 490 10.84 -1.77 -22.36
CA SER A 490 11.45 -2.30 -21.14
C SER A 490 12.87 -2.80 -21.38
N ASP A 491 13.10 -3.49 -22.50
CA ASP A 491 14.40 -4.09 -22.80
C ASP A 491 15.43 -3.02 -23.16
N ILE A 492 15.01 -1.98 -23.89
CA ILE A 492 15.86 -0.80 -24.15
C ILE A 492 16.23 -0.11 -22.85
N GLN A 493 15.29 0.06 -21.91
CA GLN A 493 15.57 0.66 -20.60
C GLN A 493 16.56 -0.19 -19.80
N GLN A 494 16.40 -1.51 -19.78
CA GLN A 494 17.31 -2.42 -19.10
C GLN A 494 18.70 -2.39 -19.72
N ALA A 495 18.81 -2.54 -21.03
CA ALA A 495 20.06 -2.47 -21.77
C ALA A 495 20.79 -1.13 -21.54
N THR A 496 20.05 -0.01 -21.59
CA THR A 496 20.60 1.33 -21.33
C THR A 496 21.12 1.44 -19.89
N ARG A 497 20.41 0.88 -18.91
CA ARG A 497 20.84 0.88 -17.51
C ARG A 497 22.13 0.10 -17.31
N ILE A 498 22.24 -1.08 -17.94
CA ILE A 498 23.45 -1.92 -17.87
C ILE A 498 24.62 -1.18 -18.54
N ALA A 499 24.44 -0.71 -19.78
CA ALA A 499 25.47 0.03 -20.51
C ALA A 499 25.94 1.28 -19.73
N ARG A 500 25.02 2.04 -19.15
CA ARG A 500 25.38 3.19 -18.32
C ARG A 500 26.15 2.77 -17.07
N ALA A 501 25.77 1.69 -16.39
CA ALA A 501 26.49 1.19 -15.22
C ALA A 501 27.90 0.68 -15.56
N MET A 502 28.07 0.00 -16.70
CA MET A 502 29.39 -0.41 -17.21
C MET A 502 30.31 0.80 -17.33
N VAL A 503 29.80 1.90 -17.88
CA VAL A 503 30.57 3.12 -18.11
C VAL A 503 30.79 3.92 -16.81
N THR A 504 29.75 4.14 -16.01
CA THR A 504 29.82 5.09 -14.88
C THR A 504 30.16 4.47 -13.53
N LYS A 505 29.85 3.19 -13.30
CA LYS A 505 30.07 2.52 -12.00
C LYS A 505 31.24 1.55 -12.04
N PHE A 506 31.28 0.71 -13.08
CA PHE A 506 32.24 -0.40 -13.15
C PHE A 506 33.55 -0.03 -13.84
N GLY A 507 33.61 1.12 -14.53
CA GLY A 507 34.83 1.58 -15.20
C GLY A 507 35.23 0.67 -16.37
N MET A 508 34.25 0.09 -17.07
CA MET A 508 34.45 -0.87 -18.17
C MET A 508 34.59 -0.21 -19.55
N SER A 509 34.70 1.12 -19.61
CA SER A 509 34.98 1.86 -20.85
C SER A 509 36.48 2.11 -20.98
N GLU A 510 37.04 1.79 -22.15
CA GLU A 510 38.44 2.09 -22.49
C GLU A 510 38.70 3.59 -22.64
N LEU A 511 37.70 4.36 -23.10
CA LEU A 511 37.81 5.80 -23.32
C LEU A 511 37.88 6.58 -21.99
N LEU A 512 36.98 6.25 -21.07
CA LEU A 512 36.85 6.95 -19.79
C LEU A 512 37.73 6.35 -18.68
N GLY A 513 38.20 5.12 -18.89
CA GLY A 513 39.09 4.42 -17.97
C GLY A 513 38.41 3.94 -16.68
N PRO A 514 39.19 3.39 -15.74
CA PRO A 514 38.68 2.76 -14.52
C PRO A 514 38.36 3.80 -13.43
N ARG A 515 37.41 4.70 -13.70
CA ARG A 515 36.93 5.72 -12.76
C ARG A 515 35.42 5.58 -12.54
N SER A 516 34.97 5.68 -11.29
CA SER A 516 33.54 5.84 -10.97
C SER A 516 33.12 7.29 -11.21
N TYR A 517 32.16 7.47 -12.10
CA TYR A 517 31.47 8.74 -12.37
C TYR A 517 30.16 8.87 -11.60
N ASP A 518 29.66 7.76 -11.03
CA ASP A 518 28.45 7.77 -10.21
C ASP A 518 28.74 8.28 -8.79
N SER A 519 28.07 9.37 -8.40
CA SER A 519 28.14 9.98 -7.06
C SER A 519 27.04 9.48 -6.12
N SER A 520 26.26 8.46 -6.52
CA SER A 520 25.14 7.89 -5.76
C SER A 520 25.51 7.28 -4.38
N SER A 521 26.77 7.36 -3.96
CA SER A 521 27.21 6.94 -2.61
C SER A 521 27.15 8.06 -1.55
N GLY A 522 26.69 9.27 -1.90
CA GLY A 522 26.64 10.42 -0.99
C GLY A 522 25.23 10.99 -0.77
N ASN A 523 24.65 10.73 0.41
CA ASN A 523 23.51 11.42 1.04
C ASN A 523 22.43 11.98 0.09
N ILE A 524 21.47 11.12 -0.24
CA ILE A 524 20.20 11.50 -0.88
C ILE A 524 19.35 12.25 0.16
N PHE A 525 19.65 13.52 0.42
CA PHE A 525 18.81 14.38 1.25
C PHE A 525 18.47 15.73 0.58
N LEU A 526 17.19 15.80 0.16
CA LEU A 526 16.25 16.93 -0.02
C LEU A 526 16.72 18.26 -0.64
N GLY A 527 16.10 18.60 -1.77
CA GLY A 527 16.18 19.91 -2.44
C GLY A 527 16.85 19.90 -3.82
N ARG A 528 17.43 18.76 -4.20
CA ARG A 528 18.17 18.55 -5.46
C ARG A 528 17.52 17.59 -6.45
N GLU A 529 16.21 17.32 -6.33
CA GLU A 529 15.50 16.62 -7.41
C GLU A 529 15.53 17.40 -8.74
N LEU A 530 15.91 18.69 -8.72
CA LEU A 530 16.11 19.50 -9.93
C LEU A 530 17.54 19.49 -10.49
N SER A 531 18.52 18.96 -9.77
CA SER A 531 19.91 18.91 -10.25
C SER A 531 20.65 17.79 -9.52
N GLU A 532 20.71 16.62 -10.16
CA GLU A 532 21.81 15.69 -9.93
C GLU A 532 23.10 16.52 -10.00
N MET A 533 23.80 16.71 -8.88
CA MET A 533 25.15 17.25 -8.93
C MET A 533 26.02 16.15 -9.53
N ARG A 534 26.12 16.17 -10.86
CA ARG A 534 27.11 15.42 -11.60
C ARG A 534 28.48 15.88 -11.09
N GLU A 535 29.28 14.95 -10.57
CA GLU A 535 30.65 15.24 -10.11
C GLU A 535 31.65 15.33 -11.28
N TYR A 536 31.13 15.45 -12.50
CA TYR A 536 31.87 15.49 -13.75
C TYR A 536 31.36 16.62 -14.65
N SER A 537 32.22 17.10 -15.55
CA SER A 537 31.88 18.21 -16.46
C SER A 537 30.87 17.78 -17.53
N GLU A 538 30.21 18.75 -18.16
CA GLU A 538 29.32 18.50 -19.31
C GLU A 538 30.04 17.78 -20.46
N HIS A 539 31.35 18.02 -20.64
CA HIS A 539 32.15 17.30 -21.61
C HIS A 539 32.21 15.79 -21.31
N TYR A 540 32.47 15.41 -20.05
CA TYR A 540 32.42 14.00 -19.65
C TYR A 540 31.01 13.43 -19.70
N ALA A 541 29.97 14.24 -19.46
CA ALA A 541 28.59 13.80 -19.63
C ALA A 541 28.29 13.42 -21.10
N GLU A 542 28.72 14.26 -22.04
CA GLU A 542 28.61 13.98 -23.48
C GLU A 542 29.42 12.74 -23.88
N GLU A 543 30.63 12.57 -23.37
CA GLU A 543 31.44 11.37 -23.61
C GLU A 543 30.78 10.10 -23.08
N ILE A 544 30.21 10.14 -21.88
CA ILE A 544 29.45 9.02 -21.29
C ILE A 544 28.26 8.66 -22.19
N ASP A 545 27.47 9.64 -22.62
CA ASP A 545 26.29 9.40 -23.45
C ASP A 545 26.67 8.82 -24.82
N ASN A 546 27.76 9.31 -25.42
CA ASN A 546 28.30 8.79 -26.68
C ASN A 546 28.81 7.35 -26.53
N GLU A 547 29.50 7.04 -25.44
CA GLU A 547 29.99 5.69 -25.16
C GLU A 547 28.85 4.71 -24.91
N VAL A 548 27.85 5.09 -24.11
CA VAL A 548 26.64 4.28 -23.89
C VAL A 548 25.93 4.00 -25.22
N ARG A 549 25.76 5.02 -26.07
CA ARG A 549 25.19 4.84 -27.41
C ARG A 549 26.02 3.88 -28.26
N SER A 550 27.35 3.98 -28.24
CA SER A 550 28.26 3.11 -28.97
C SER A 550 28.13 1.65 -28.53
N ILE A 551 28.11 1.39 -27.21
CA ILE A 551 27.90 0.05 -26.64
C ILE A 551 26.56 -0.52 -27.11
N LEU A 552 25.47 0.24 -26.94
CA LEU A 552 24.12 -0.20 -27.33
C LEU A 552 24.02 -0.49 -28.83
N GLN A 553 24.60 0.36 -29.67
CA GLN A 553 24.58 0.18 -31.13
C GLN A 553 25.35 -1.07 -31.55
N ARG A 554 26.57 -1.28 -31.01
CA ARG A 554 27.37 -2.48 -31.28
C ARG A 554 26.62 -3.76 -30.88
N CYS A 555 26.02 -3.77 -29.69
CA CYS A 555 25.24 -4.90 -29.20
C CYS A 555 23.99 -5.15 -30.07
N TYR A 556 23.30 -4.08 -30.50
CA TYR A 556 22.14 -4.17 -31.38
C TYR A 556 22.51 -4.74 -32.76
N ASP A 557 23.62 -4.29 -33.33
CA ASP A 557 24.10 -4.81 -34.62
C ASP A 557 24.55 -6.26 -34.50
N ARG A 558 25.20 -6.65 -33.40
CA ARG A 558 25.52 -8.05 -33.08
C ARG A 558 24.26 -8.92 -32.97
N ALA A 559 23.23 -8.46 -32.26
CA ALA A 559 21.95 -9.15 -32.15
C ALA A 559 21.31 -9.38 -33.53
N LYS A 560 21.29 -8.35 -34.39
CA LYS A 560 20.76 -8.46 -35.76
C LYS A 560 21.53 -9.47 -36.60
N THR A 561 22.87 -9.47 -36.54
CA THR A 561 23.68 -10.42 -37.31
C THR A 561 23.36 -11.86 -36.90
N ILE A 562 23.35 -12.16 -35.60
CA ILE A 562 23.06 -13.50 -35.08
C ILE A 562 21.64 -13.96 -35.47
N LEU A 563 20.65 -13.08 -35.33
CA LEU A 563 19.25 -13.39 -35.69
C LEU A 563 19.05 -13.52 -37.20
N SER A 564 19.80 -12.78 -38.01
CA SER A 564 19.76 -12.90 -39.47
C SER A 564 20.37 -14.22 -39.95
N GLU A 565 21.47 -14.65 -39.33
CA GLU A 565 22.08 -15.96 -39.57
C GLU A 565 21.18 -17.11 -39.10
N SER A 566 20.41 -16.89 -38.03
CA SER A 566 19.49 -17.86 -37.44
C SER A 566 18.03 -17.69 -37.90
N ARG A 567 17.78 -17.09 -39.07
CA ARG A 567 16.43 -16.71 -39.53
C ARG A 567 15.46 -17.88 -39.61
N GLU A 568 15.90 -19.04 -40.10
CA GLU A 568 15.06 -20.24 -40.20
C GLU A 568 14.63 -20.76 -38.81
N LYS A 569 15.54 -20.69 -37.82
CA LYS A 569 15.24 -21.04 -36.43
C LYS A 569 14.23 -20.06 -35.81
N LEU A 570 14.37 -18.77 -36.12
CA LEU A 570 13.46 -17.72 -35.65
C LEU A 570 12.04 -17.95 -36.16
N ASP A 571 11.87 -18.21 -37.46
CA ASP A 571 10.56 -18.47 -38.06
C ASP A 571 9.92 -19.74 -37.47
N THR A 572 10.70 -20.83 -37.35
CA THR A 572 10.23 -22.10 -36.77
C THR A 572 9.80 -21.96 -35.30
N LEU A 573 10.59 -21.25 -34.50
CA LEU A 573 10.29 -21.03 -33.09
C LEU A 573 9.07 -20.14 -32.89
N ALA A 574 8.94 -19.08 -33.70
CA ALA A 574 7.77 -18.21 -33.65
C ALA A 574 6.48 -18.96 -34.01
N ASP A 575 6.51 -19.80 -35.05
CA ASP A 575 5.35 -20.62 -35.43
C ASP A 575 4.97 -21.62 -34.33
N ALA A 576 5.96 -22.28 -33.70
CA ALA A 576 5.74 -23.16 -32.56
C ALA A 576 5.13 -22.41 -31.36
N LEU A 577 5.56 -21.18 -31.10
CA LEU A 577 4.98 -20.33 -30.05
C LEU A 577 3.54 -19.92 -30.37
N ILE A 578 3.21 -19.66 -31.62
CA ILE A 578 1.83 -19.31 -32.02
C ILE A 578 0.88 -20.50 -31.79
N GLU A 579 1.35 -21.73 -32.07
CA GLU A 579 0.59 -22.97 -31.90
C GLU A 579 0.44 -23.39 -30.43
N HIS A 580 1.54 -23.43 -29.68
CA HIS A 580 1.57 -23.97 -28.32
C HIS A 580 1.45 -22.92 -27.20
N GLU A 581 1.62 -21.64 -27.53
CA GLU A 581 1.60 -20.46 -26.63
C GLU A 581 2.68 -20.43 -25.55
N THR A 582 3.19 -21.59 -25.13
CA THR A 582 4.23 -21.76 -24.11
C THR A 582 5.11 -22.95 -24.48
N LEU A 583 6.42 -22.76 -24.38
CA LEU A 583 7.44 -23.79 -24.62
C LEU A 583 8.34 -23.91 -23.39
N ASP A 584 8.49 -25.13 -22.89
CA ASP A 584 9.44 -25.45 -21.82
C ASP A 584 10.85 -25.68 -22.40
N ARG A 585 11.87 -25.62 -21.54
CA ARG A 585 13.29 -25.83 -21.89
C ARG A 585 13.54 -27.02 -22.80
N SER A 586 13.00 -28.20 -22.46
CA SER A 586 13.23 -29.43 -23.21
C SER A 586 12.68 -29.35 -24.64
N THR A 587 11.49 -28.78 -24.81
CA THR A 587 10.87 -28.58 -26.13
C THR A 587 11.64 -27.54 -26.94
N PHE A 588 12.07 -26.46 -26.30
CA PHE A 588 12.90 -25.43 -26.93
C PHE A 588 14.24 -25.99 -27.42
N GLU A 589 14.98 -26.70 -26.58
CA GLU A 589 16.26 -27.32 -26.94
C GLU A 589 16.11 -28.33 -28.09
N GLN A 590 15.03 -29.10 -28.12
CA GLN A 590 14.72 -30.01 -29.22
C GLN A 590 14.50 -29.26 -30.54
N LEU A 591 13.76 -28.15 -30.54
CA LEU A 591 13.54 -27.32 -31.73
C LEU A 591 14.87 -26.73 -32.24
N MET A 592 15.73 -26.27 -31.34
CA MET A 592 17.03 -25.70 -31.69
C MET A 592 18.01 -26.74 -32.23
N THR A 593 17.97 -27.96 -31.70
CA THR A 593 18.84 -29.09 -32.09
C THR A 593 18.39 -29.76 -33.39
N ASN A 594 17.09 -29.94 -33.61
CA ASN A 594 16.55 -30.60 -34.79
C ASN A 594 16.84 -29.84 -36.10
N LEU A 595 17.07 -28.53 -36.02
CA LEU A 595 17.52 -27.70 -37.15
C LEU A 595 19.04 -27.76 -37.37
N THR A 596 19.83 -28.12 -36.36
CA THR A 596 21.27 -28.38 -36.51
C THR A 596 21.58 -29.79 -37.00
N GLY A 597 20.60 -30.69 -37.00
CA GLY A 597 20.72 -32.08 -37.47
C GLY A 597 21.06 -32.28 -38.96
N GLN A 598 21.22 -31.21 -39.75
CA GLN A 598 21.80 -31.30 -41.10
C GLN A 598 23.29 -30.92 -41.21
N GLN A 599 23.91 -30.40 -40.14
CA GLN A 599 25.36 -30.17 -40.10
C GLN A 599 25.90 -30.41 -38.67
N ASN A 600 26.72 -31.45 -38.52
CA ASN A 600 27.45 -31.89 -37.30
C ASN A 600 26.73 -32.94 -36.44
N ALA A 601 26.62 -34.15 -36.99
CA ALA A 601 26.77 -35.36 -36.19
C ALA A 601 28.22 -35.45 -35.70
N GLN A 602 28.51 -34.92 -34.51
CA GLN A 602 29.57 -35.36 -33.59
C GLN A 602 29.67 -34.40 -32.39
N THR A 603 29.15 -34.79 -31.24
CA THR A 603 29.83 -34.73 -29.92
C THR A 603 29.04 -35.65 -28.95
N PRO A 604 29.71 -36.49 -28.12
CA PRO A 604 29.06 -37.54 -27.35
C PRO A 604 28.50 -37.05 -26.00
N ALA A 605 27.51 -37.80 -25.49
CA ALA A 605 26.91 -37.63 -24.18
C ALA A 605 27.98 -37.68 -23.05
N LEU A 606 28.04 -36.62 -22.24
CA LEU A 606 28.83 -36.53 -21.03
C LEU A 606 27.91 -36.62 -19.81
N PHE A 607 27.52 -37.84 -19.41
CA PHE A 607 27.11 -38.16 -18.04
C PHE A 607 27.22 -39.67 -17.83
N ASP A 608 28.44 -40.16 -17.61
CA ASP A 608 28.65 -41.38 -16.84
C ASP A 608 30.04 -41.35 -16.21
N THR A 609 30.13 -40.84 -14.97
CA THR A 609 31.30 -41.04 -14.12
C THR A 609 30.83 -41.54 -12.76
N GLN A 610 30.73 -42.86 -12.64
CA GLN A 610 30.88 -43.51 -11.34
C GLN A 610 32.27 -43.19 -10.78
N PRO A 611 32.41 -42.97 -9.46
CA PRO A 611 33.71 -42.77 -8.85
C PRO A 611 34.51 -44.09 -8.84
N PRO A 612 35.83 -44.05 -9.09
CA PRO A 612 36.65 -45.25 -8.99
C PRO A 612 36.76 -45.69 -7.52
N GLN A 613 36.45 -46.96 -7.29
CA GLN A 613 36.82 -47.69 -6.09
C GLN A 613 38.34 -47.91 -6.10
N GLU A 614 39.03 -47.40 -5.09
CA GLU A 614 39.95 -48.15 -4.20
C GLU A 614 40.38 -47.28 -3.02
#